data_AF-A0A4Q5Y916-F1
#
_entry.id   AF-A0A4Q5Y916-F1
#
_cell.length_a   1.000
_cell.length_b   1.000
_cell.length_c   1.000
_cell.angle_alpha   90.00
_cell.angle_beta   90.00
_cell.angle_gamma   90.00
#
_symmetry.space_group_name_H-M   'P 1'
#
loop_
_entity.id
_entity.type
_entity.pdbx_description
1 polymer ?
#
loop_
_entity_poly.entity_id
_entity_poly.type
_entity_poly.pdbx_seq_one_letter_code
_entity_poly.pdbx_strand_id
1 'polypeptide(L)'
;MVSFINGIILEGATAQTFAANASGIYTAVVTTVGGCAATSNGIAVTVNATPSVTASANGPVSAGSTIVLSAGGASTYSWSKASFTATGSSVSIANASAANAGIYTVTGTDANGC
;
A
#
# COMPACT_ATOMS: atom_id res chain seq x y z
N MET A 1 -29.51 -10.63 7.86
CA MET A 1 -28.53 -10.65 6.76
C MET A 1 -27.25 -11.18 7.35
N VAL A 2 -26.63 -12.18 6.72
CA VAL A 2 -25.36 -12.76 7.15
C VAL A 2 -24.44 -12.74 5.93
N SER A 3 -23.27 -12.11 6.02
CA SER A 3 -22.29 -12.10 4.93
C SER A 3 -21.28 -13.24 5.11
N PHE A 4 -20.81 -13.81 4.00
CA PHE A 4 -19.84 -14.89 3.96
C PHE A 4 -18.63 -14.49 3.13
N ILE A 5 -17.44 -14.95 3.52
CA ILE A 5 -16.23 -14.96 2.67
C ILE A 5 -15.85 -16.40 2.36
N ASN A 6 -15.81 -16.77 1.07
CA ASN A 6 -15.49 -18.14 0.65
C ASN A 6 -16.31 -19.23 1.39
N GLY A 7 -17.56 -18.94 1.76
CA GLY A 7 -18.44 -19.86 2.50
C GLY A 7 -18.30 -19.84 4.03
N ILE A 8 -17.43 -19.00 4.61
CA ILE A 8 -17.28 -18.80 6.06
C ILE A 8 -18.13 -17.60 6.51
N ILE A 9 -18.89 -17.75 7.59
CA ILE A 9 -19.69 -16.67 8.19
C ILE A 9 -18.77 -15.55 8.69
N LEU A 10 -19.06 -14.31 8.29
CA LEU A 10 -18.44 -13.12 8.85
C LEU A 10 -19.28 -12.67 10.05
N GLU A 11 -18.87 -13.05 11.25
CA GLU A 11 -19.55 -12.64 12.49
C GLU A 11 -19.63 -11.11 12.59
N GLY A 12 -20.82 -10.59 12.92
CA GLY A 12 -21.08 -9.14 13.03
C GLY A 12 -21.49 -8.44 11.72
N ALA A 13 -21.46 -9.12 10.57
CA ALA A 13 -21.93 -8.56 9.29
C ALA A 13 -23.46 -8.65 9.14
N THR A 14 -24.20 -7.99 10.04
CA THR A 14 -25.68 -7.90 9.99
C THR A 14 -26.19 -6.60 9.36
N ALA A 15 -25.30 -5.64 9.12
CA ALA A 15 -25.58 -4.39 8.43
C ALA A 15 -25.73 -4.62 6.91
N GLN A 16 -26.44 -3.73 6.23
CA GLN A 16 -26.60 -3.75 4.76
C GLN A 16 -25.28 -3.47 4.02
N THR A 17 -24.31 -2.87 4.71
CA THR A 17 -23.00 -2.52 4.16
C THR A 17 -21.90 -3.25 4.92
N PHE A 18 -20.89 -3.70 4.19
CA PHE A 18 -19.72 -4.39 4.75
C PHE A 18 -18.45 -3.82 4.11
N ALA A 19 -17.50 -3.39 4.93
CA ALA A 19 -16.18 -2.96 4.48
C ALA A 19 -15.25 -4.18 4.41
N ALA A 20 -14.91 -4.61 3.20
CA ALA A 20 -14.02 -5.74 2.98
C ALA A 20 -12.55 -5.32 3.17
N ASN A 21 -11.86 -5.97 4.11
CA ASN A 21 -10.45 -5.76 4.39
C ASN A 21 -9.57 -6.94 3.94
N ALA A 22 -10.17 -7.94 3.29
CA ALA A 22 -9.48 -9.13 2.80
C ALA A 22 -9.93 -9.46 1.38
N SER A 23 -9.02 -10.05 0.60
CA SER A 23 -9.36 -10.63 -0.69
C SER A 23 -10.22 -11.88 -0.51
N GLY A 24 -11.26 -12.01 -1.33
CA GLY A 24 -12.13 -13.19 -1.30
C GLY A 24 -13.41 -12.98 -2.08
N ILE A 25 -14.20 -14.05 -2.19
CA ILE A 25 -15.53 -13.99 -2.78
C ILE A 25 -16.54 -13.79 -1.65
N TYR A 26 -17.24 -12.66 -1.70
CA TYR A 26 -18.26 -12.30 -0.74
C TYR A 26 -19.65 -12.66 -1.25
N THR A 27 -20.45 -13.29 -0.41
CA THR A 27 -21.87 -13.58 -0.66
C THR A 27 -22.70 -13.15 0.55
N ALA A 28 -23.95 -12.77 0.34
CA ALA A 28 -24.88 -12.45 1.41
C ALA A 28 -26.00 -13.48 1.45
N VAL A 29 -26.37 -13.93 2.65
CA VAL A 29 -27.55 -14.76 2.88
C VAL A 29 -28.57 -13.97 3.68
N VAL A 30 -29.82 -14.02 3.20
CA VAL A 30 -30.97 -13.48 3.90
C VAL A 30 -31.82 -14.65 4.34
N THR A 31 -32.07 -14.76 5.65
CA THR A 31 -32.97 -15.75 6.23
C THR A 31 -34.19 -15.05 6.82
N THR A 32 -35.39 -15.50 6.46
CA THR A 32 -36.65 -14.97 7.00
C THR A 32 -36.98 -15.59 8.36
N VAL A 33 -37.89 -14.98 9.11
CA VAL A 33 -38.35 -15.49 10.42
C VAL A 33 -38.98 -16.90 10.31
N GLY A 34 -39.47 -17.27 9.12
CA GLY A 34 -40.00 -18.60 8.82
C GLY A 34 -38.96 -19.62 8.34
N GLY A 35 -37.67 -19.28 8.35
CA GLY A 35 -36.58 -20.20 8.02
C GLY A 35 -36.21 -20.31 6.53
N CYS A 36 -36.87 -19.57 5.63
CA CYS A 36 -36.45 -19.54 4.22
C CYS A 36 -35.16 -18.73 4.08
N ALA A 37 -34.17 -19.26 3.37
CA ALA A 37 -32.91 -18.59 3.09
C ALA A 37 -32.71 -18.36 1.58
N ALA A 38 -32.15 -17.22 1.21
CA ALA A 38 -31.71 -16.90 -0.15
C ALA A 38 -30.27 -16.36 -0.12
N THR A 39 -29.44 -16.79 -1.08
CA THR A 39 -28.03 -16.38 -1.21
C THR A 39 -27.85 -15.49 -2.42
N SER A 40 -27.08 -14.41 -2.30
CA SER A 40 -26.74 -13.52 -3.42
C SER A 40 -25.75 -14.17 -4.39
N ASN A 41 -25.55 -13.54 -5.56
CA ASN A 41 -24.38 -13.81 -6.38
C ASN A 41 -23.09 -13.45 -5.61
N GLY A 42 -22.00 -14.13 -5.95
CA GLY A 42 -20.67 -13.84 -5.41
C GLY A 42 -20.07 -12.58 -6.02
N ILE A 43 -19.46 -11.75 -5.17
CA ILE A 43 -18.69 -10.59 -5.58
C ILE A 43 -17.22 -10.85 -5.21
N ALA A 44 -16.35 -10.85 -6.22
CA ALA A 44 -14.91 -10.95 -5.99
C ALA A 44 -14.35 -9.60 -5.52
N VAL A 45 -13.70 -9.61 -4.37
CA VAL A 45 -12.95 -8.46 -3.84
C VAL A 45 -11.48 -8.80 -3.84
N THR A 46 -10.66 -7.89 -4.36
CA THR A 46 -9.20 -7.99 -4.33
C THR A 46 -8.64 -6.86 -3.49
N VAL A 47 -7.98 -7.20 -2.40
CA VAL A 47 -7.18 -6.31 -1.55
C VAL A 47 -5.72 -6.59 -1.85
N ASN A 48 -5.03 -5.60 -2.42
CA ASN A 48 -3.60 -5.67 -2.72
C ASN A 48 -2.81 -5.26 -1.48
N ALA A 49 -1.72 -5.99 -1.20
CA ALA A 49 -0.81 -5.64 -0.12
C ALA A 49 -0.04 -4.37 -0.46
N THR A 50 0.20 -3.51 0.52
CA THR A 50 1.07 -2.35 0.33
C THR A 50 2.54 -2.80 0.17
N PRO A 51 3.32 -2.15 -0.71
CA PRO A 51 4.73 -2.48 -0.89
C PRO A 51 5.54 -2.17 0.38
N SER A 52 6.54 -3.01 0.68
CA SER A 52 7.52 -2.73 1.72
C SER A 52 8.65 -1.89 1.14
N VAL A 53 8.55 -0.57 1.28
CA VAL A 53 9.54 0.36 0.71
C VAL A 53 10.75 0.50 1.63
N THR A 54 11.94 0.29 1.08
CA THR A 54 13.22 0.51 1.78
C THR A 54 13.96 1.71 1.21
N ALA A 55 14.61 2.50 2.06
CA ALA A 55 15.44 3.64 1.67
C ALA A 55 16.85 3.50 2.25
N SER A 56 17.86 3.84 1.47
CA SER A 56 19.26 3.84 1.87
C SER A 56 20.04 4.96 1.18
N ALA A 57 21.20 5.31 1.74
CA ALA A 57 22.09 6.31 1.18
C ALA A 57 23.55 5.89 1.36
N ASN A 58 24.45 6.41 0.52
CA ASN A 58 25.90 6.19 0.63
C ASN A 58 26.58 7.03 1.74
N GLY A 59 25.81 7.57 2.68
CA GLY A 59 26.31 8.47 3.71
C GLY A 59 27.01 7.77 4.87
N PRO A 60 27.86 8.50 5.63
CA PRO A 60 28.16 9.92 5.49
C PRO A 60 29.08 10.22 4.29
N VAL A 61 28.88 11.37 3.64
CA VAL A 61 29.72 11.85 2.52
C VAL A 61 30.38 13.18 2.86
N SER A 62 31.55 13.44 2.28
CA SER A 62 32.27 14.71 2.44
C SER A 62 31.69 15.81 1.55
N ALA A 63 31.94 17.07 1.91
CA ALA A 63 31.57 18.21 1.06
C ALA A 63 32.19 18.08 -0.35
N GLY A 64 31.41 18.41 -1.38
CA GLY A 64 31.80 18.26 -2.79
C GLY A 64 31.62 16.85 -3.36
N SER A 65 31.37 15.83 -2.52
CA SER A 65 31.11 14.46 -2.99
C SER A 65 29.69 14.31 -3.55
N THR A 66 29.40 13.17 -4.17
CA THR A 66 28.05 12.82 -4.63
C THR A 66 27.32 12.00 -3.58
N ILE A 67 26.12 12.45 -3.19
CA ILE A 67 25.17 11.65 -2.41
C ILE A 67 24.42 10.75 -3.39
N VAL A 68 24.31 9.47 -3.07
CA VAL A 68 23.48 8.50 -3.80
C VAL A 68 22.40 8.01 -2.84
N LEU A 69 21.15 8.22 -3.22
CA LEU A 69 19.97 7.72 -2.54
C LEU A 69 19.46 6.51 -3.31
N SER A 70 19.17 5.42 -2.61
CA SER A 70 18.70 4.17 -3.21
C SER A 70 17.43 3.69 -2.51
N ALA A 71 16.43 3.28 -3.31
CA ALA A 71 15.16 2.75 -2.84
C ALA A 71 14.86 1.40 -3.48
N GLY A 72 14.09 0.60 -2.75
CA GLY A 72 13.71 -0.77 -3.12
C GLY A 72 12.32 -1.13 -2.62
N GLY A 73 11.81 -2.26 -3.12
CA GLY A 73 10.55 -2.86 -2.64
C GLY A 73 9.26 -2.37 -3.30
N ALA A 74 9.33 -1.49 -4.30
CA ALA A 74 8.21 -1.01 -5.10
C ALA A 74 8.55 -0.92 -6.60
N SER A 75 7.56 -0.54 -7.43
CA SER A 75 7.74 -0.41 -8.89
C SER A 75 8.19 0.99 -9.30
N THR A 76 7.65 2.02 -8.67
CA THR A 76 8.05 3.42 -8.87
C THR A 76 8.43 4.08 -7.55
N TYR A 77 9.21 5.17 -7.61
CA TYR A 77 9.74 5.84 -6.43
C TYR A 77 9.73 7.36 -6.62
N SER A 78 9.31 8.07 -5.59
CA SER A 78 9.31 9.53 -5.49
C SER A 78 10.01 9.96 -4.22
N TRP A 79 11.12 10.66 -4.38
CA TRP A 79 11.92 11.23 -3.30
C TRP A 79 11.49 12.66 -3.01
N SER A 80 11.43 13.00 -1.72
CA SER A 80 11.15 14.35 -1.26
C SER A 80 11.97 14.72 -0.03
N LYS A 81 12.43 15.97 -0.01
CA LYS A 81 13.03 16.63 1.15
C LYS A 81 12.96 18.13 0.97
N ALA A 82 12.12 18.83 1.74
CA ALA A 82 11.99 20.29 1.70
C ALA A 82 11.94 20.87 0.26
N SER A 83 13.08 21.33 -0.28
CA SER A 83 13.21 21.90 -1.64
C SER A 83 13.74 20.93 -2.70
N PHE A 84 13.89 19.65 -2.38
CA PHE A 84 14.36 18.59 -3.26
C PHE A 84 13.23 17.61 -3.56
N THR A 85 13.03 17.35 -4.85
CA THR A 85 12.18 16.26 -5.35
C THR A 85 12.90 15.54 -6.47
N ALA A 86 12.74 14.23 -6.54
CA ALA A 86 13.27 13.40 -7.62
C ALA A 86 12.47 12.11 -7.76
N THR A 87 12.61 11.43 -8.88
CA THR A 87 11.98 10.14 -9.12
C THR A 87 13.01 9.10 -9.53
N GLY A 88 12.77 7.84 -9.19
CA GLY A 88 13.64 6.72 -9.53
C GLY A 88 14.18 5.96 -8.32
N SER A 89 14.56 4.70 -8.55
CA SER A 89 15.11 3.81 -7.52
C SER A 89 16.53 4.20 -7.09
N SER A 90 17.25 4.95 -7.92
CA SER A 90 18.57 5.50 -7.59
C SER A 90 18.64 6.95 -8.05
N VAL A 91 18.97 7.85 -7.13
CA VAL A 91 19.07 9.29 -7.40
C VAL A 91 20.38 9.83 -6.84
N SER A 92 21.07 10.63 -7.65
CA SER A 92 22.35 11.26 -7.28
C SER A 92 22.21 12.77 -7.07
N ILE A 93 22.78 13.28 -5.99
CA ILE A 93 22.92 14.70 -5.70
C ILE A 93 24.41 15.02 -5.71
N ALA A 94 24.87 15.72 -6.74
CA ALA A 94 26.26 16.15 -6.87
C ALA A 94 26.58 17.34 -5.96
N ASN A 95 27.87 17.54 -5.67
CA ASN A 95 28.40 18.67 -4.91
C ASN A 95 27.75 18.82 -3.53
N ALA A 96 27.80 17.76 -2.73
CA ALA A 96 27.19 17.73 -1.40
C ALA A 96 27.67 18.92 -0.54
N SER A 97 26.71 19.58 0.11
CA SER A 97 26.93 20.69 1.03
C SER A 97 26.11 20.48 2.30
N ALA A 98 26.30 21.34 3.31
CA ALA A 98 25.51 21.29 4.54
C ALA A 98 23.99 21.41 4.27
N ALA A 99 23.57 22.08 3.20
CA ALA A 99 22.16 22.17 2.81
C ALA A 99 21.58 20.82 2.35
N ASN A 100 22.43 19.89 1.90
CA ASN A 100 22.02 18.55 1.49
C ASN A 100 21.96 17.56 2.67
N ALA A 101 22.46 17.92 3.85
CA ALA A 101 22.31 17.09 5.06
C ALA A 101 20.85 17.04 5.54
N GLY A 102 20.43 15.92 6.10
CA GLY A 102 19.09 15.75 6.68
C GLY A 102 18.37 14.48 6.21
N ILE A 103 17.08 14.41 6.50
CA ILE A 103 16.25 13.24 6.24
C ILE A 103 15.66 13.36 4.83
N TYR A 104 15.78 12.29 4.05
CA TYR A 104 15.13 12.12 2.75
C TYR A 104 14.02 11.09 2.90
N THR A 105 12.83 11.42 2.41
CA THR A 105 11.68 10.52 2.40
C THR A 105 11.47 10.00 0.99
N VAL A 106 11.21 8.70 0.86
CA VAL A 106 10.81 8.09 -0.41
C VAL A 106 9.43 7.45 -0.28
N THR A 107 8.58 7.74 -1.24
CA THR A 107 7.31 7.04 -1.45
C THR A 107 7.50 6.08 -2.60
N GLY A 108 7.22 4.80 -2.37
CA GLY A 108 7.21 3.78 -3.42
C GLY A 108 5.77 3.41 -3.78
N THR A 109 5.51 3.13 -5.04
CA THR A 109 4.22 2.62 -5.52
C THR A 109 4.43 1.33 -6.30
N ASP A 110 3.67 0.29 -5.97
CA ASP A 110 3.75 -1.01 -6.64
C ASP A 110 3.03 -1.04 -8.00
N ALA A 111 3.01 -2.20 -8.66
CA ALA A 111 2.34 -2.38 -9.95
C ALA A 111 0.81 -2.29 -9.86
N ASN A 112 0.24 -2.45 -8.65
CA ASN A 112 -1.19 -2.35 -8.38
C ASN A 112 -1.62 -0.93 -7.98
N GLY A 113 -0.67 0.01 -7.87
CA GLY A 113 -0.93 1.39 -7.47
C GLY A 113 -1.03 1.61 -5.96
N CYS A 114 -0.57 0.64 -5.16
CA CYS A 114 -0.55 0.71 -3.69
C CYS A 114 0.74 1.34 -3.16
#